data_AF-A0A4R5U1C3-F1
#
_entry.id   AF-A0A4R5U1C3-F1
#
_cell.length_a   1.000
_cell.length_b   1.000
_cell.length_c   1.000
_cell.angle_alpha   90.00
_cell.angle_beta   90.00
_cell.angle_gamma   90.00
#
_symmetry.space_group_name_H-M   'P 1'
#
loop_
_entity.id
_entity.type
_entity.pdbx_description
1 polymer ?
#
loop_
_entity_poly.entity_id
_entity_poly.type
_entity_poly.pdbx_seq_one_letter_code
_entity_poly.pdbx_strand_id
1 'polypeptide(L)'
;MHGLLFSSDFLREGIRDTRGWLDSEQEFLAFRDAIRRIYADVNDAGSWNEAQTEEDIIEPVLDALGWTDRSSQANTSAHGRHDVPDYLLFGSSDDKRKARAESSDVRRYRHGKAIVEAKRWNRPLDRSEGNDPLDAGTPSSQMLRYLSRVEVASDNAV
;
A
#
# COMPACT_ATOMS: atom_id res chain seq x y z
N MET A 1 -15.47 -4.78 12.22
CA MET A 1 -14.03 -4.97 12.50
C MET A 1 -13.41 -3.57 12.55
N HIS A 2 -13.03 -3.06 13.72
CA HIS A 2 -12.33 -1.77 13.78
C HIS A 2 -10.93 -1.98 13.23
N GLY A 3 -10.60 -1.36 12.09
CA GLY A 3 -9.27 -1.41 11.48
C GLY A 3 -8.27 -0.72 12.41
N LEU A 4 -7.76 -1.45 13.39
CA LEU A 4 -6.75 -0.97 14.32
C LEU A 4 -5.40 -1.14 13.64
N LEU A 5 -4.79 -0.02 13.26
CA LEU A 5 -3.34 0.04 13.05
C LEU A 5 -2.63 -0.40 14.33
N PHE A 6 -1.42 -0.93 14.18
CA PHE A 6 -0.53 -1.16 15.31
C PHE A 6 -0.31 0.13 16.10
N SER A 7 -0.35 0.07 17.43
CA SER A 7 -0.04 1.23 18.27
C SER A 7 1.42 1.66 18.06
N SER A 8 1.71 2.95 18.29
CA SER A 8 3.08 3.44 18.24
C SER A 8 4.00 2.70 19.22
N ASP A 9 3.48 2.34 20.40
CA ASP A 9 4.25 1.58 21.40
C ASP A 9 4.57 0.17 20.90
N PHE A 10 3.62 -0.50 20.24
CA PHE A 10 3.90 -1.79 19.62
C PHE A 10 4.97 -1.67 18.53
N LEU A 11 4.85 -0.70 17.62
CA LEU A 11 5.81 -0.53 16.52
C LEU A 11 7.21 -0.12 17.03
N ARG A 12 7.29 0.62 18.13
CA ARG A 12 8.57 1.09 18.69
C ARG A 12 9.23 0.09 19.62
N GLU A 13 8.45 -0.68 20.35
CA GLU A 13 8.95 -1.55 21.43
C GLU A 13 8.46 -2.98 21.25
N GLY A 14 7.14 -3.19 21.27
CA GLY A 14 6.54 -4.54 21.33
C GLY A 14 6.86 -5.45 20.15
N ILE A 15 7.08 -4.89 18.96
CA ILE A 15 7.45 -5.66 17.76
C ILE A 15 8.75 -6.43 17.97
N ARG A 16 9.66 -5.91 18.81
CA ARG A 16 10.96 -6.51 19.08
C ARG A 16 10.89 -7.80 19.91
N ASP A 17 9.78 -8.00 20.61
CA ASP A 17 9.53 -9.18 21.43
C ASP A 17 8.75 -10.27 20.67
N THR A 18 8.37 -10.00 19.41
CA THR A 18 7.69 -11.00 18.57
C THR A 18 8.68 -12.05 18.07
N ARG A 19 8.20 -13.28 17.88
CA ARG A 19 9.03 -14.38 17.36
C ARG A 19 9.73 -14.03 16.07
N GLY A 20 9.02 -13.44 15.11
CA GLY A 20 9.62 -13.01 13.83
C GLY A 20 10.79 -12.04 13.99
N TRP A 21 10.79 -11.21 15.05
CA TRP A 21 11.92 -10.33 15.34
C TRP A 21 13.07 -11.07 16.04
N LEU A 22 12.75 -11.94 17.00
CA LEU A 22 13.73 -12.67 17.80
C LEU A 22 14.45 -13.75 17.00
N ASP A 23 13.70 -14.51 16.20
CA ASP A 23 14.20 -15.63 15.40
C ASP A 23 15.22 -15.16 14.34
N SER A 24 15.19 -13.86 13.99
CA SER A 24 16.20 -13.20 13.16
C SER A 24 16.49 -13.96 11.86
N GLU A 25 15.42 -14.44 11.22
CA GLU A 25 15.51 -15.21 9.98
C GLU A 25 16.30 -14.44 8.92
N GLN A 26 17.06 -15.15 8.08
CA GLN A 26 17.97 -14.52 7.13
C GLN A 26 17.24 -13.58 6.16
N GLU A 27 16.04 -13.96 5.73
CA GLU A 27 15.18 -13.14 4.87
C GLU A 27 14.77 -11.84 5.57
N PHE A 28 14.38 -11.92 6.85
CA PHE A 28 14.07 -10.74 7.65
C PHE A 28 15.28 -9.82 7.83
N LEU A 29 16.46 -10.37 8.12
CA LEU A 29 17.68 -9.57 8.26
C LEU A 29 18.05 -8.87 6.94
N ALA A 30 17.96 -9.58 5.81
CA ALA A 30 18.21 -9.03 4.49
C ALA A 30 17.23 -7.89 4.15
N PHE A 31 15.93 -8.12 4.42
CA PHE A 31 14.90 -7.10 4.25
C PHE A 31 15.16 -5.87 5.13
N ARG A 32 15.46 -6.07 6.43
CA ARG A 32 15.77 -4.99 7.36
C ARG A 32 16.94 -4.13 6.88
N ASP A 33 17.99 -4.75 6.35
CA ASP A 33 19.15 -4.02 5.83
C ASP A 33 18.84 -3.32 4.50
N ALA A 34 17.96 -3.87 3.65
CA ALA A 34 17.44 -3.17 2.48
C ALA A 34 16.63 -1.92 2.87
N ILE A 35 15.72 -2.04 3.84
CA ILE A 35 14.93 -0.91 4.36
C ILE A 35 15.84 0.19 4.93
N ARG A 36 16.88 -0.16 5.69
CA ARG A 36 17.84 0.83 6.19
C ARG A 36 18.52 1.62 5.07
N ARG A 37 18.83 0.98 3.94
CA ARG A 37 19.42 1.66 2.77
C ARG A 37 18.41 2.57 2.08
N ILE A 38 17.19 2.07 1.84
CA ILE A 38 16.11 2.85 1.23
C ILE A 38 15.84 4.14 2.02
N TYR A 39 15.79 4.03 3.36
CA TYR A 39 15.50 5.17 4.22
C TYR A 39 16.73 6.02 4.57
N ALA A 40 17.95 5.64 4.17
CA ALA A 40 19.16 6.38 4.52
C ALA A 40 19.16 7.81 3.92
N ASP A 41 18.57 7.96 2.74
CA ASP A 41 18.57 9.21 1.97
C ASP A 41 17.36 10.11 2.26
N VAL A 42 16.48 9.69 3.18
CA VAL A 42 15.22 10.39 3.54
C VAL A 42 15.44 11.64 4.40
N ASN A 43 16.68 11.98 4.75
CA ASN A 43 17.01 13.10 5.65
C ASN A 43 16.45 14.48 5.20
N ASP A 44 16.10 14.66 3.91
CA ASP A 44 15.50 15.89 3.38
C ASP A 44 14.02 15.76 2.96
N ALA A 45 13.32 14.68 3.36
CA ALA A 45 11.98 14.35 2.87
C ALA A 45 10.82 15.23 3.39
N GLY A 46 11.10 16.31 4.13
CA GLY A 46 10.10 17.16 4.76
C GLY A 46 9.03 17.74 3.80
N SER A 47 9.30 17.77 2.49
CA SER A 47 8.43 18.31 1.45
C SER A 47 8.11 17.34 0.30
N TRP A 48 8.43 16.05 0.42
CA TRP A 48 8.21 15.10 -0.69
C TRP A 48 6.72 14.97 -1.02
N ASN A 49 6.41 15.10 -2.31
CA ASN A 49 5.07 14.84 -2.82
C ASN A 49 4.80 13.33 -2.89
N GLU A 50 3.59 12.95 -3.29
CA GLU A 50 3.15 11.56 -3.37
C GLU A 50 3.98 10.75 -4.37
N ALA A 51 4.22 11.28 -5.58
CA ALA A 51 5.04 10.59 -6.59
C ALA A 51 6.49 10.35 -6.15
N GLN A 52 7.11 11.33 -5.46
CA GLN A 52 8.45 11.14 -4.88
C GLN A 52 8.43 10.08 -3.79
N THR A 53 7.40 10.09 -2.93
CA THR A 53 7.27 9.08 -1.88
C THR A 53 7.05 7.68 -2.49
N GLU A 54 6.30 7.58 -3.58
CA GLU A 54 6.11 6.35 -4.34
C GLU A 54 7.42 5.82 -4.92
N GLU A 55 8.08 6.64 -5.75
CA GLU A 55 9.28 6.25 -6.50
C GLU A 55 10.48 5.94 -5.58
N ASP A 56 10.71 6.78 -4.57
CA ASP A 56 11.92 6.70 -3.76
C ASP A 56 11.75 5.79 -2.53
N ILE A 57 10.52 5.52 -2.08
CA ILE A 57 10.25 4.71 -0.87
C ILE A 57 9.33 3.53 -1.16
N ILE A 58 8.10 3.76 -1.60
CA ILE A 58 7.10 2.70 -1.66
C ILE A 58 7.50 1.61 -2.66
N GLU A 59 7.90 1.97 -3.87
CA GLU A 59 8.32 1.01 -4.89
C GLU A 59 9.56 0.20 -4.47
N PRO A 60 10.65 0.82 -3.98
CA PRO A 60 11.79 0.08 -3.44
C PRO A 60 11.44 -0.84 -2.27
N VAL A 61 10.53 -0.42 -1.38
CA VAL A 61 10.05 -1.26 -0.26
C VAL A 61 9.27 -2.46 -0.80
N LEU A 62 8.39 -2.26 -1.79
CA LEU A 62 7.65 -3.34 -2.42
C LEU A 62 8.59 -4.32 -3.13
N ASP A 63 9.61 -3.82 -3.83
CA ASP A 63 10.64 -4.66 -4.46
C ASP A 63 11.44 -5.47 -3.42
N ALA A 64 11.80 -4.85 -2.29
CA ALA A 64 12.49 -5.54 -1.19
C ALA A 64 11.61 -6.61 -0.51
N LEU A 65 10.29 -6.44 -0.52
CA LEU A 65 9.32 -7.45 -0.07
C LEU A 65 9.04 -8.54 -1.14
N GLY A 66 9.60 -8.42 -2.35
CA GLY A 66 9.41 -9.36 -3.44
C GLY A 66 8.17 -9.09 -4.32
N TRP A 67 7.46 -7.97 -4.12
CA TRP A 67 6.29 -7.58 -4.91
C TRP A 67 6.66 -6.93 -6.25
N THR A 68 7.30 -7.73 -7.11
CA THR A 68 7.72 -7.34 -8.46
C THR A 68 6.55 -7.33 -9.46
N ASP A 69 5.57 -8.22 -9.26
CA ASP A 69 4.35 -8.27 -10.04
C ASP A 69 3.30 -7.30 -9.49
N ARG A 70 3.42 -6.02 -9.85
CA ARG A 70 2.45 -4.96 -9.50
C ARG A 70 1.88 -4.25 -10.74
N SER A 71 0.68 -3.67 -10.63
CA SER A 71 0.14 -2.73 -11.63
C SER A 71 -0.19 -1.39 -11.00
N SER A 72 0.37 -0.31 -11.53
CA SER A 72 -0.06 1.05 -11.19
C SER A 72 -1.41 1.35 -11.84
N GLN A 73 -2.36 1.85 -11.05
CA GLN A 73 -3.70 2.19 -11.55
C GLN A 73 -3.82 3.65 -12.00
N ALA A 74 -2.70 4.41 -11.98
CA ALA A 74 -2.62 5.81 -12.42
C ALA A 74 -3.17 6.08 -13.85
N ASN A 75 -3.25 5.04 -14.69
CA ASN A 75 -3.77 5.10 -16.06
C ASN A 75 -5.29 4.91 -16.19
N THR A 76 -6.02 4.73 -15.09
CA THR A 76 -7.49 4.75 -15.13
C THR A 76 -7.99 6.20 -15.24
N SER A 77 -8.92 6.44 -16.17
CA SER A 77 -9.36 7.79 -16.61
C SER A 77 -9.81 8.70 -15.46
N ALA A 78 -9.60 10.00 -15.62
CA ALA A 78 -9.78 11.07 -14.61
C ALA A 78 -11.14 11.14 -13.89
N HIS A 79 -12.19 10.45 -14.35
CA HIS A 79 -13.46 10.30 -13.63
C HIS A 79 -13.44 8.99 -12.81
N GLY A 80 -12.97 9.04 -11.56
CA GLY A 80 -13.00 7.88 -10.66
C GLY A 80 -11.73 7.61 -9.86
N ARG A 81 -10.68 8.44 -9.98
CA ARG A 81 -9.41 8.28 -9.24
C ARG A 81 -9.55 8.22 -7.71
N HIS A 82 -10.59 8.83 -7.14
CA HIS A 82 -10.80 8.82 -5.69
C HIS A 82 -11.12 7.43 -5.10
N ASP A 83 -11.52 6.46 -5.94
CA ASP A 83 -11.96 5.12 -5.54
C ASP A 83 -11.09 4.00 -6.15
N VAL A 84 -9.82 4.29 -6.46
CA VAL A 84 -8.87 3.34 -7.04
C VAL A 84 -7.53 3.42 -6.30
N PRO A 85 -6.99 2.30 -5.77
CA PRO A 85 -5.70 2.28 -5.11
C PRO A 85 -4.55 2.51 -6.10
N ASP A 86 -3.46 3.10 -5.64
CA ASP A 86 -2.28 3.38 -6.46
C ASP A 86 -1.70 2.10 -7.08
N TYR A 87 -1.61 1.02 -6.29
CA TYR A 87 -1.14 -0.28 -6.76
C TYR A 87 -2.08 -1.43 -6.42
N LEU A 88 -2.14 -2.38 -7.36
CA LEU A 88 -2.64 -3.74 -7.13
C LEU A 88 -1.45 -4.70 -7.21
N LEU A 89 -1.24 -5.49 -6.15
CA LEU A 89 -0.14 -6.45 -6.03
C LEU A 89 -0.63 -7.85 -6.39
N PHE A 90 0.17 -8.59 -7.16
CA PHE A 90 -0.14 -9.94 -7.63
C PHE A 90 0.86 -10.95 -7.05
N GLY A 91 0.38 -12.15 -6.73
CA GLY A 91 1.25 -13.23 -6.25
C GLY A 91 2.08 -13.87 -7.37
N SER A 92 1.73 -13.58 -8.64
CA SER A 92 2.45 -14.10 -9.80
C SER A 92 2.23 -13.23 -11.05
N SER A 93 3.17 -13.35 -11.99
CA SER A 93 3.03 -12.74 -13.32
C SER A 93 1.81 -13.26 -14.10
N ASP A 94 1.35 -14.47 -13.82
CA ASP A 94 0.16 -15.04 -14.45
C ASP A 94 -1.12 -14.36 -13.96
N ASP A 95 -1.24 -14.14 -12.66
CA ASP A 95 -2.36 -13.40 -12.08
C ASP A 95 -2.41 -11.96 -12.61
N LYS A 96 -1.24 -11.31 -12.73
CA LYS A 96 -1.11 -10.00 -13.35
C LYS A 96 -1.55 -9.99 -14.82
N ARG A 97 -1.21 -11.03 -15.60
CA ARG A 97 -1.68 -11.17 -17.00
C ARG A 97 -3.19 -11.36 -17.07
N LYS A 98 -3.75 -12.23 -16.24
CA LYS A 98 -5.20 -12.47 -16.15
C LYS A 98 -5.96 -11.19 -15.79
N ALA A 99 -5.44 -10.42 -14.83
CA ALA A 99 -5.99 -9.12 -14.48
C ALA A 99 -5.99 -8.14 -15.66
N ARG A 100 -4.88 -8.05 -16.41
CA ARG A 100 -4.81 -7.18 -17.61
C ARG A 100 -5.79 -7.60 -18.72
N ALA A 101 -6.15 -8.87 -18.78
CA ALA A 101 -7.12 -9.38 -19.75
C ALA A 101 -8.58 -9.10 -19.37
N GLU A 102 -8.86 -8.61 -18.15
CA GLU A 102 -10.22 -8.21 -17.79
C GLU A 102 -10.62 -6.92 -18.51
N SER A 103 -11.80 -6.95 -19.13
CA SER A 103 -12.43 -5.78 -19.73
C SER A 103 -12.98 -4.79 -18.69
N SER A 104 -13.18 -5.23 -17.45
CA SER A 104 -13.64 -4.40 -16.33
C SER A 104 -12.51 -4.22 -15.32
N ASP A 105 -12.21 -2.95 -14.99
CA ASP A 105 -11.20 -2.60 -13.97
C ASP A 105 -11.53 -3.24 -12.61
N VAL A 106 -12.81 -3.32 -12.29
CA VAL A 106 -13.33 -3.90 -11.05
C VAL A 106 -13.07 -5.42 -10.98
N ARG A 107 -13.09 -6.12 -12.12
CA ARG A 107 -12.77 -7.55 -12.15
C ARG A 107 -11.28 -7.84 -11.99
N ARG A 108 -10.40 -6.84 -12.12
CA ARG A 108 -8.95 -7.05 -11.95
C ARG A 108 -8.58 -7.44 -10.52
N TYR A 109 -9.32 -6.93 -9.54
CA TYR A 109 -9.07 -7.18 -8.11
C TYR A 109 -9.16 -8.66 -7.72
N ARG A 110 -9.93 -9.47 -8.45
CA ARG A 110 -10.06 -10.93 -8.17
C ARG A 110 -8.76 -11.72 -8.32
N HIS A 111 -7.80 -11.16 -9.07
CA HIS A 111 -6.48 -11.76 -9.27
C HIS A 111 -5.41 -11.13 -8.34
N GLY A 112 -5.72 -10.01 -7.70
CA GLY A 112 -4.82 -9.33 -6.77
C GLY A 112 -4.76 -10.00 -5.40
N LYS A 113 -3.67 -9.76 -4.68
CA LYS A 113 -3.46 -10.23 -3.30
C LYS A 113 -3.53 -9.10 -2.28
N ALA A 114 -3.12 -7.90 -2.68
CA ALA A 114 -3.14 -6.73 -1.83
C ALA A 114 -3.27 -5.46 -2.67
N ILE A 115 -3.78 -4.42 -2.04
CA ILE A 115 -3.82 -3.06 -2.59
C ILE A 115 -2.85 -2.19 -1.79
N VAL A 116 -2.24 -1.22 -2.45
CA VAL A 116 -1.38 -0.22 -1.82
C VAL A 116 -1.89 1.15 -2.21
N GLU A 117 -2.02 2.02 -1.20
CA GLU A 117 -2.28 3.44 -1.37
C GLU A 117 -1.10 4.18 -0.74
N ALA A 118 -0.40 4.95 -1.55
CA ALA A 118 0.63 5.85 -1.10
C ALA A 118 0.02 7.18 -0.66
N LYS A 119 0.82 7.97 0.06
CA LYS A 119 0.51 9.35 0.38
C LYS A 119 1.79 10.14 0.32
N ARG A 120 1.67 11.47 0.16
CA ARG A 120 2.78 12.40 0.40
C ARG A 120 3.42 12.15 1.76
N TRP A 121 4.72 12.40 1.85
CA TRP A 121 5.45 12.25 3.10
C TRP A 121 4.84 13.12 4.22
N ASN A 122 4.91 12.63 5.46
CA ASN A 122 4.31 13.22 6.66
C ASN A 122 2.78 13.38 6.65
N ARG A 123 2.03 12.85 5.67
CA ARG A 123 0.56 12.82 5.73
C ARG A 123 0.10 11.90 6.88
N PRO A 124 -0.69 12.40 7.85
CA PRO A 124 -1.31 11.54 8.85
C PRO A 124 -2.23 10.52 8.20
N LEU A 125 -2.08 9.25 8.58
CA LEU A 125 -2.87 8.15 7.99
C LEU A 125 -4.18 7.88 8.75
N ASP A 126 -4.26 8.30 10.01
CA ASP A 126 -5.38 8.06 10.93
C ASP A 126 -6.35 9.25 11.03
N ARG A 127 -6.00 10.41 10.45
CA ARG A 127 -6.75 11.66 10.61
C ARG A 127 -6.86 12.41 9.29
N SER A 128 -7.92 13.20 9.16
CA SER A 128 -8.06 14.19 8.10
C SER A 128 -7.19 15.40 8.44
N GLU A 129 -6.54 16.00 7.45
CA GLU A 129 -6.04 17.37 7.61
C GLU A 129 -7.17 18.29 7.16
N GLY A 130 -7.71 19.10 8.07
CA GLY A 130 -9.04 19.69 7.94
C GLY A 130 -9.33 20.56 6.69
N ASN A 131 -10.63 20.86 6.53
CA ASN A 131 -11.28 21.86 5.67
C ASN A 131 -10.91 21.97 4.18
N ASP A 132 -10.13 21.05 3.60
CA ASP A 132 -10.06 20.96 2.14
C ASP A 132 -11.32 20.24 1.61
N PRO A 133 -12.19 20.91 0.81
CA PRO A 133 -13.37 20.29 0.21
C PRO A 133 -13.04 19.11 -0.72
N LEU A 134 -11.79 18.97 -1.13
CA LEU A 134 -11.26 17.88 -1.95
C LEU A 134 -10.62 16.76 -1.12
N ASP A 135 -10.42 16.95 0.20
CA ASP A 135 -9.90 15.89 1.06
C ASP A 135 -10.99 14.83 1.28
N ALA A 136 -10.80 13.67 0.64
CA ALA A 136 -11.76 12.57 0.60
C ALA A 136 -11.88 11.80 1.94
N GLY A 137 -11.50 12.43 3.05
CA GLY A 137 -11.53 11.91 4.41
C GLY A 137 -10.19 11.36 4.88
N THR A 138 -10.22 10.56 5.95
CA THR A 138 -9.01 9.89 6.45
C THR A 138 -8.51 8.85 5.44
N PRO A 139 -7.19 8.67 5.25
CA PRO A 139 -6.67 7.59 4.40
C PRO A 139 -7.21 6.20 4.76
N SER A 140 -7.47 5.94 6.04
CA SER A 140 -8.16 4.73 6.50
C SER A 140 -9.58 4.57 5.95
N SER A 141 -10.33 5.66 5.75
CA SER A 141 -11.67 5.62 5.14
C SER A 141 -11.59 5.27 3.65
N GLN A 142 -10.54 5.72 2.96
CA GLN A 142 -10.28 5.37 1.56
C GLN A 142 -10.03 3.87 1.40
N MET A 143 -9.27 3.24 2.31
CA MET A 143 -9.09 1.77 2.35
C MET A 143 -10.40 1.02 2.48
N LEU A 144 -11.31 1.47 3.35
CA LEU A 144 -12.62 0.82 3.52
C LEU A 144 -13.49 0.94 2.26
N ARG A 145 -13.40 2.06 1.53
CA ARG A 145 -14.10 2.21 0.24
C ARG A 145 -13.56 1.25 -0.82
N TYR A 146 -12.26 1.03 -0.87
CA TYR A 146 -11.68 0.06 -1.80
C TYR A 146 -12.13 -1.36 -1.47
N LEU A 147 -12.03 -1.76 -0.21
CA LEU A 147 -12.40 -3.11 0.22
C LEU A 147 -13.88 -3.40 -0.02
N SER A 148 -14.79 -2.46 0.27
CA SER A 148 -16.21 -2.64 -0.02
C SER A 148 -16.49 -2.76 -1.52
N ARG A 149 -15.76 -2.01 -2.35
CA ARG A 149 -15.87 -2.12 -3.81
C ARG A 149 -15.35 -3.47 -4.32
N VAL A 150 -14.26 -3.98 -3.75
CA VAL A 150 -13.69 -5.28 -4.11
C VAL A 150 -14.62 -6.43 -3.69
N GLU A 151 -15.26 -6.33 -2.53
CA GLU A 151 -16.25 -7.34 -2.07
C GLU A 151 -17.42 -7.47 -3.05
N VAL A 152 -17.98 -6.34 -3.49
CA VAL A 152 -19.05 -6.31 -4.51
C VAL A 152 -18.54 -6.84 -5.87
N ALA A 153 -17.28 -6.57 -6.19
CA ALA A 153 -16.64 -6.96 -7.45
C ALA A 153 -16.34 -8.46 -7.57
N SER A 154 -16.05 -9.09 -6.45
CA SER A 154 -15.59 -10.47 -6.38
C SER A 154 -16.73 -11.47 -6.25
N ASP A 155 -18.00 -11.02 -6.29
CA ASP A 155 -19.18 -11.83 -5.97
C ASP A 155 -19.04 -12.55 -4.60
N ASN A 156 -18.37 -11.91 -3.62
CA ASN A 156 -18.00 -12.49 -2.31
C ASN A 156 -17.09 -13.74 -2.40
N ALA A 157 -16.32 -13.91 -3.47
CA ALA A 157 -15.43 -15.05 -3.65
C ALA A 157 -14.06 -14.90 -2.94
N VAL A 158 -13.82 -13.78 -2.24
CA VAL A 158 -12.58 -13.45 -1.52
C VAL A 158 -12.89 -13.15 -0.06
#